data_AF-A0A960B173-F1
#
_entry.id   AF-A0A960B173-F1
#
_cell.length_a   1.000
_cell.length_b   1.000
_cell.length_c   1.000
_cell.angle_alpha   90.00
_cell.angle_beta   90.00
_cell.angle_gamma   90.00
#
_symmetry.space_group_name_H-M   'P 1'
#
loop_
_entity.id
_entity.type
_entity.pdbx_description
1 polymer ?
#
loop_
_entity_poly.entity_id
_entity_poly.type
_entity_poly.pdbx_seq_one_letter_code
_entity_poly.pdbx_strand_id
1 'polypeptide(L)'
;MTASVRRPGSALSALVLGLVGPLLLAAASATSAGPASGELDPSYGVGGVARLALDGDRTGWQALTLAGRKVVVAGTTVTPNQTLDSVVARYGPAGRLDRTFGRRGTVRVHVARSMTELLDIVRMPDGRLVAVGSVTSKGSGASAMLVMRFRPDGRVDRAFGTHGVVRIRFGDRLGYASGVVALPHGKVAVAGYARDHSGETSAMVVLRLTRSGSLDPTFHGTGRLVLNTPGQTAESLLALAKAPDGRLVAVGNGDGVVVLRLTSDGEPDPGFATDGVALLDLGEEEMATDVTVLPDDSIVVAGHHNDVSGKWVGMLARVTPAGELDTGFAGGDGYLDIPVPRSDTTLLDVTKGASGQLVLVGESVPRGPQGTWQSLVVRTDAAGAPDASFGADGVAVTTLGARFSALREARVARDGRILAAGFAGNRHHTSGAVARFVG
;
A
#
# COMPACT_ATOMS: atom_id res chain seq x y z
N MET A 1 -36.78 47.77 -72.05
CA MET A 1 -37.42 49.06 -72.37
C MET A 1 -37.85 49.69 -71.05
N THR A 2 -37.04 50.63 -70.57
CA THR A 2 -37.41 52.07 -70.55
C THR A 2 -38.54 52.31 -69.57
N ALA A 3 -38.21 52.88 -68.42
CA ALA A 3 -38.50 54.30 -68.17
C ALA A 3 -39.87 54.43 -67.47
N SER A 4 -40.13 55.36 -66.58
CA SER A 4 -39.33 56.33 -65.88
C SER A 4 -40.35 57.07 -65.00
N VAL A 5 -39.96 57.42 -63.78
CA VAL A 5 -40.00 58.82 -63.27
C VAL A 5 -41.42 59.38 -63.06
N ARG A 6 -41.82 59.81 -61.85
CA ARG A 6 -41.48 61.09 -61.19
C ARG A 6 -41.95 61.02 -59.72
N ARG A 7 -41.09 61.26 -58.71
CA ARG A 7 -40.62 62.57 -58.14
C ARG A 7 -41.74 63.34 -57.41
N PRO A 8 -41.42 64.28 -56.49
CA PRO A 8 -40.51 64.22 -55.33
C PRO A 8 -41.08 65.00 -54.10
N GLY A 9 -40.34 65.05 -52.98
CA GLY A 9 -40.50 66.06 -51.92
C GLY A 9 -39.74 65.64 -50.66
N SER A 10 -38.53 66.16 -50.45
CA SER A 10 -38.19 67.14 -49.38
C SER A 10 -38.49 66.64 -47.96
N ALA A 11 -37.61 66.65 -46.96
CA ALA A 11 -36.23 67.12 -46.79
C ALA A 11 -35.76 66.64 -45.40
N LEU A 12 -34.44 66.66 -45.20
CA LEU A 12 -33.72 66.82 -43.91
C LEU A 12 -33.72 65.66 -42.90
N SER A 13 -32.66 64.85 -43.05
CA SER A 13 -31.75 64.29 -42.04
C SER A 13 -31.95 64.67 -40.58
N ALA A 14 -32.19 63.65 -39.74
CA ALA A 14 -31.84 63.64 -38.33
C ALA A 14 -31.03 62.38 -38.01
N LEU A 15 -29.87 62.61 -37.39
CA LEU A 15 -28.86 61.66 -36.96
C LEU A 15 -29.44 60.73 -35.86
N VAL A 16 -29.46 59.41 -36.09
CA VAL A 16 -29.78 58.43 -35.04
C VAL A 16 -28.49 58.16 -34.25
N LEU A 17 -28.41 58.67 -33.02
CA LEU A 17 -27.42 58.23 -32.04
C LEU A 17 -27.75 56.79 -31.60
N GLY A 18 -26.89 55.85 -31.97
CA GLY A 18 -26.90 54.48 -31.43
C GLY A 18 -26.44 54.49 -29.98
N LEU A 19 -27.35 54.18 -29.05
CA LEU A 19 -27.03 53.88 -27.66
C LEU A 19 -26.45 52.45 -27.59
N VAL A 20 -25.13 52.36 -27.44
CA VAL A 20 -24.43 51.16 -27.01
C VAL A 20 -24.75 50.96 -25.53
N GLY A 21 -25.69 50.05 -25.23
CA GLY A 21 -25.93 49.59 -23.86
C GLY A 21 -24.72 48.80 -23.36
N PRO A 22 -24.34 48.92 -22.07
CA PRO A 22 -23.23 48.16 -21.53
C PRO A 22 -23.56 46.67 -21.57
N LEU A 23 -22.77 45.92 -22.33
CA LEU A 23 -22.71 44.47 -22.27
C LEU A 23 -22.21 44.10 -20.87
N LEU A 24 -23.14 43.80 -19.95
CA LEU A 24 -22.84 43.16 -18.68
C LEU A 24 -22.26 41.78 -19.00
N LEU A 25 -20.93 41.68 -19.06
CA LEU A 25 -20.23 40.42 -18.87
C LEU A 25 -20.57 39.96 -17.45
N ALA A 26 -21.54 39.05 -17.34
CA ALA A 26 -21.62 38.18 -16.19
C ALA A 26 -20.33 37.34 -16.21
N ALA A 27 -19.31 37.79 -15.49
CA ALA A 27 -18.25 36.91 -15.05
C ALA A 27 -18.94 35.86 -14.18
N ALA A 28 -19.26 34.72 -14.78
CA ALA A 28 -19.53 33.51 -14.03
C ALA A 28 -18.32 33.36 -13.12
N SER A 29 -18.52 33.62 -11.82
CA SER A 29 -17.57 33.24 -10.82
C SER A 29 -17.55 31.72 -10.92
N ALA A 30 -16.56 31.19 -11.63
CA ALA A 30 -16.18 29.80 -11.48
C ALA A 30 -15.78 29.67 -10.02
N THR A 31 -16.75 29.34 -9.17
CA THR A 31 -16.46 28.68 -7.90
C THR A 31 -15.67 27.46 -8.33
N SER A 32 -14.35 27.50 -8.13
CA SER A 32 -13.51 26.34 -8.38
C SER A 32 -14.09 25.23 -7.52
N ALA A 33 -14.83 24.30 -8.14
CA ALA A 33 -15.25 23.10 -7.47
C ALA A 33 -13.98 22.48 -6.89
N GLY A 34 -14.04 22.08 -5.62
CA GLY A 34 -12.90 21.42 -4.99
C GLY A 34 -12.48 20.18 -5.79
N PRO A 35 -11.27 19.65 -5.53
CA PRO A 35 -10.81 18.43 -6.18
C PRO A 35 -11.85 17.31 -6.05
N ALA A 36 -12.08 16.57 -7.13
CA ALA A 36 -13.03 15.48 -7.15
C ALA A 36 -12.51 14.26 -6.37
N SER A 37 -13.43 13.37 -5.98
CA SER A 37 -13.10 12.10 -5.34
C SER A 37 -12.20 11.26 -6.27
N GLY A 38 -11.07 10.78 -5.74
CA GLY A 38 -10.00 10.13 -6.51
C GLY A 38 -8.90 11.05 -7.02
N GLU A 39 -9.06 12.37 -6.95
CA GLU A 39 -7.98 13.32 -7.26
C GLU A 39 -7.05 13.53 -6.06
N LEU A 40 -5.83 14.00 -6.35
CA LEU A 40 -4.87 14.41 -5.32
C LEU A 40 -5.41 15.61 -4.54
N ASP A 41 -5.37 15.53 -3.20
CA ASP A 41 -5.77 16.63 -2.33
C ASP A 41 -4.68 17.72 -2.29
N PRO A 42 -4.88 18.88 -2.94
CA PRO A 42 -3.85 19.90 -3.11
C PRO A 42 -3.39 20.53 -1.78
N SER A 43 -4.13 20.32 -0.68
CA SER A 43 -3.75 20.81 0.65
C SER A 43 -2.72 19.93 1.38
N TYR A 44 -2.26 18.85 0.76
CA TYR A 44 -1.20 17.98 1.29
C TYR A 44 0.11 18.14 0.53
N GLY A 45 1.19 18.49 1.21
CA GLY A 45 2.50 18.62 0.57
C GLY A 45 2.47 19.62 -0.58
N VAL A 46 3.07 19.26 -1.72
CA VAL A 46 3.01 20.03 -2.96
C VAL A 46 2.13 19.27 -3.94
N GLY A 47 0.98 19.84 -4.32
CA GLY A 47 0.05 19.23 -5.27
C GLY A 47 -0.50 17.87 -4.80
N GLY A 48 -0.67 17.68 -3.50
CA GLY A 48 -1.14 16.42 -2.91
C GLY A 48 -0.06 15.41 -2.57
N VAL A 49 1.22 15.73 -2.78
CA VAL A 49 2.32 14.81 -2.57
C VAL A 49 3.37 15.40 -1.62
N ALA A 50 3.69 14.67 -0.56
CA ALA A 50 4.84 14.91 0.30
C ALA A 50 6.00 14.01 -0.14
N ARG A 51 7.13 14.60 -0.53
CA ARG A 51 8.34 13.86 -0.93
C ARG A 51 9.43 13.93 0.13
N LEU A 52 10.23 12.88 0.26
CA LEU A 52 11.51 12.91 0.95
C LEU A 52 12.64 12.75 -0.07
N ALA A 53 13.49 13.77 -0.13
CA ALA A 53 14.82 13.66 -0.71
C ALA A 53 15.83 13.66 0.44
N LEU A 54 16.69 12.65 0.46
CA LEU A 54 17.88 12.63 1.31
C LEU A 54 19.06 12.84 0.37
N ASP A 55 19.93 13.80 0.65
CA ASP A 55 20.95 14.31 -0.28
C ASP A 55 21.69 13.19 -1.05
N GLY A 56 21.38 13.02 -2.33
CA GLY A 56 21.99 12.02 -3.23
C GLY A 56 21.44 10.60 -3.13
N ASP A 57 20.65 10.28 -2.11
CA ASP A 57 20.10 8.94 -1.90
C ASP A 57 18.85 8.68 -2.73
N ARG A 58 18.72 7.42 -3.15
CA ARG A 58 17.49 6.87 -3.73
C ARG A 58 16.64 6.29 -2.63
N THR A 59 15.44 6.83 -2.42
CA THR A 59 14.54 6.38 -1.35
C THR A 59 13.22 5.89 -1.95
N GLY A 60 12.66 4.84 -1.34
CA GLY A 60 11.31 4.38 -1.62
C GLY A 60 10.64 3.93 -0.32
N TRP A 61 9.41 4.39 -0.10
CA TRP A 61 8.60 3.89 1.00
C TRP A 61 8.03 2.54 0.60
N GLN A 62 8.14 1.58 1.52
CA GLN A 62 7.46 0.29 1.42
C GLN A 62 6.17 0.33 2.24
N ALA A 63 6.19 1.08 3.35
CA ALA A 63 5.15 0.97 4.34
C ALA A 63 4.64 2.30 4.91
N LEU A 64 3.41 2.30 5.42
CA LEU A 64 2.68 3.44 5.97
C LEU A 64 1.74 3.05 7.13
N THR A 65 1.89 3.74 8.26
CA THR A 65 0.91 3.67 9.36
C THR A 65 0.44 5.04 9.82
N LEU A 66 -0.81 5.10 10.31
CA LEU A 66 -1.39 6.33 10.87
C LEU A 66 -1.01 6.49 12.35
N ALA A 67 -0.55 7.69 12.71
CA ALA A 67 -0.27 8.12 14.08
C ALA A 67 -1.15 9.32 14.44
N GLY A 68 -2.45 9.07 14.58
CA GLY A 68 -3.46 10.12 14.72
C GLY A 68 -3.68 10.82 13.38
N ARG A 69 -3.44 12.13 13.30
CA ARG A 69 -3.48 12.91 12.04
C ARG A 69 -2.14 12.95 11.30
N LYS A 70 -1.14 12.24 11.81
CA LYS A 70 0.20 12.13 11.22
C LYS A 70 0.34 10.80 10.51
N VAL A 71 1.26 10.75 9.57
CA VAL A 71 1.61 9.54 8.83
C VAL A 71 3.05 9.19 9.15
N VAL A 72 3.31 7.92 9.49
CA VAL A 72 4.66 7.38 9.64
C VAL A 72 4.89 6.41 8.50
N VAL A 73 6.04 6.51 7.85
CA VAL A 73 6.42 5.64 6.74
C VAL A 73 7.75 4.96 7.01
N ALA A 74 7.92 3.75 6.49
CA ALA A 74 9.17 3.01 6.53
C ALA A 74 9.55 2.52 5.14
N GLY A 75 10.83 2.33 4.89
CA GLY A 75 11.32 1.82 3.63
C GLY A 75 12.84 1.80 3.56
N THR A 76 13.34 1.77 2.33
CA THR A 76 14.76 1.59 2.03
C THR A 76 15.33 2.85 1.41
N THR A 77 16.58 3.15 1.77
CA THR A 77 17.37 4.22 1.17
C THR A 77 18.70 3.65 0.69
N VAL A 78 19.06 3.98 -0.54
CA VAL A 78 20.32 3.59 -1.17
C VAL A 78 21.16 4.85 -1.33
N THR A 79 22.28 4.88 -0.63
CA THR A 79 23.24 6.00 -0.69
C THR A 79 23.99 6.03 -2.02
N PRO A 80 24.63 7.15 -2.39
CA PRO A 80 25.46 7.25 -3.59
C PRO A 80 26.55 6.18 -3.69
N ASN A 81 27.14 5.77 -2.56
CA ASN A 81 28.13 4.70 -2.48
C ASN A 81 27.53 3.28 -2.40
N GLN A 82 26.26 3.13 -2.83
CA GLN A 82 25.54 1.85 -2.93
C GLN A 82 25.40 1.12 -1.59
N THR A 83 25.32 1.85 -0.48
CA THR A 83 24.93 1.26 0.81
C THR A 83 23.41 1.31 0.95
N LEU A 84 22.84 0.12 1.18
CA LEU A 84 21.43 -0.06 1.48
C LEU A 84 21.21 0.01 2.99
N ASP A 85 20.51 1.06 3.43
CA ASP A 85 20.07 1.28 4.81
C ASP A 85 18.53 1.43 4.83
N SER A 86 17.91 1.31 6.01
CA SER A 86 16.49 1.61 6.14
C SER A 86 16.26 3.03 6.66
N VAL A 87 15.08 3.57 6.36
CA VAL A 87 14.66 4.89 6.81
C VAL A 87 13.22 4.86 7.27
N VAL A 88 12.95 5.57 8.36
CA VAL A 88 11.61 5.87 8.86
C VAL A 88 11.42 7.38 8.85
N ALA A 89 10.28 7.87 8.38
CA ALA A 89 9.94 9.28 8.40
C ALA A 89 8.54 9.51 8.95
N ARG A 90 8.29 10.72 9.46
CA ARG A 90 6.94 11.13 9.87
C ARG A 90 6.53 12.43 9.22
N TYR A 91 5.32 12.45 8.68
CA TYR A 91 4.69 13.63 8.08
C TYR A 91 3.51 14.09 8.93
N GLY A 92 3.37 15.42 9.03
CA GLY A 92 2.21 16.07 9.62
C GLY A 92 0.97 16.01 8.71
N PRO A 93 -0.18 16.48 9.20
CA PRO A 93 -1.45 16.46 8.47
C PRO A 93 -1.47 17.29 7.18
N ALA A 94 -0.51 18.21 7.00
CA ALA A 94 -0.37 19.03 5.79
C ALA A 94 0.74 18.50 4.85
N GLY A 95 1.22 17.27 5.05
CA GLY A 95 2.30 16.68 4.24
C GLY A 95 3.68 17.28 4.49
N ARG A 96 3.84 18.12 5.52
CA ARG A 96 5.14 18.63 5.95
C ARG A 96 5.82 17.62 6.86
N LEU A 97 7.13 17.43 6.69
CA LEU A 97 7.92 16.56 7.55
C LEU A 97 7.85 17.03 9.01
N ASP A 98 7.55 16.12 9.93
CA ASP A 98 7.41 16.41 11.35
C ASP A 98 8.78 16.48 12.03
N ARG A 99 9.30 17.69 12.21
CA ARG A 99 10.64 17.93 12.77
C ARG A 99 10.83 17.45 14.21
N THR A 100 9.76 17.06 14.92
CA THR A 100 9.84 16.47 16.27
C THR A 100 10.12 14.96 16.27
N PHE A 101 10.11 14.31 15.10
CA PHE A 101 10.38 12.88 14.95
C PHE A 101 11.86 12.63 14.59
N GLY A 102 12.54 11.75 15.31
CA GLY A 102 13.93 11.38 15.05
C GLY A 102 14.85 12.59 14.93
N ARG A 103 15.66 12.63 13.88
CA ARG A 103 16.51 13.76 13.51
C ARG A 103 15.84 14.55 12.38
N ARG A 104 15.23 15.68 12.73
CA ARG A 104 14.55 16.60 11.77
C ARG A 104 13.45 15.91 10.95
N GLY A 105 12.80 14.89 11.50
CA GLY A 105 11.67 14.20 10.91
C GLY A 105 11.96 12.82 10.30
N THR A 106 13.22 12.39 10.34
CA THR A 106 13.64 11.07 9.84
C THR A 106 14.49 10.32 10.85
N VAL A 107 14.53 9.00 10.69
CA VAL A 107 15.37 8.07 11.42
C VAL A 107 16.03 7.19 10.38
N ARG A 108 17.36 7.27 10.25
CA ARG A 108 18.11 6.27 9.50
C ARG A 108 18.45 5.11 10.43
N VAL A 109 18.12 3.91 9.99
CA VAL A 109 18.48 2.66 10.64
C VAL A 109 19.76 2.18 10.00
N HIS A 110 20.81 2.14 10.80
CA HIS A 110 22.09 1.58 10.41
C HIS A 110 22.46 0.45 11.34
N VAL A 111 22.78 -0.70 10.77
CA VAL A 111 23.30 -1.86 11.49
C VAL A 111 24.71 -2.14 10.99
N ALA A 112 25.68 -2.08 11.92
CA ALA A 112 27.09 -2.22 11.57
C ALA A 112 27.35 -3.51 10.77
N ARG A 113 28.06 -3.35 9.65
CA ARG A 113 28.42 -4.43 8.70
C ARG A 113 27.22 -5.19 8.12
N SER A 114 26.03 -4.59 8.12
CA SER A 114 24.83 -5.16 7.53
C SER A 114 24.13 -4.17 6.60
N MET A 115 23.33 -4.70 5.68
CA MET A 115 22.27 -3.98 4.98
C MET A 115 20.97 -4.22 5.72
N THR A 116 20.06 -3.23 5.71
CA THR A 116 18.74 -3.38 6.34
C THR A 116 17.64 -2.92 5.42
N GLU A 117 16.56 -3.70 5.39
CA GLU A 117 15.33 -3.34 4.69
C GLU A 117 14.19 -3.33 5.72
N LEU A 118 13.31 -2.33 5.62
CA LEU A 118 12.05 -2.32 6.34
C LEU A 118 10.93 -2.40 5.31
N LEU A 119 10.11 -3.45 5.43
CA LEU A 119 9.05 -3.79 4.48
C LEU A 119 7.67 -3.42 5.02
N ASP A 120 7.48 -3.44 6.34
CA ASP A 120 6.21 -3.07 6.98
C ASP A 120 6.43 -2.32 8.31
N ILE A 121 5.47 -1.50 8.72
CA ILE A 121 5.45 -0.76 9.98
C ILE A 121 4.04 -0.65 10.57
N VAL A 122 3.90 -0.98 11.85
CA VAL A 122 2.65 -0.86 12.59
C VAL A 122 2.78 0.07 13.80
N ARG A 123 1.71 0.80 14.10
CA ARG A 123 1.57 1.56 15.35
C ARG A 123 0.92 0.72 16.44
N MET A 124 1.59 0.65 17.59
CA MET A 124 1.07 0.02 18.80
C MET A 124 0.04 0.92 19.53
N PRO A 125 -0.85 0.36 20.37
CA PRO A 125 -1.83 1.13 21.14
C PRO A 125 -1.21 2.22 22.04
N ASP A 126 -0.02 1.98 22.58
CA ASP A 126 0.72 2.93 23.41
C ASP A 126 1.47 4.01 22.59
N GLY A 127 1.30 4.02 21.27
CA GLY A 127 1.91 4.96 20.34
C GLY A 127 3.33 4.63 19.91
N ARG A 128 3.95 3.56 20.43
CA ARG A 128 5.20 3.03 19.86
C ARG A 128 4.96 2.53 18.44
N LEU A 129 6.04 2.38 17.69
CA LEU A 129 6.02 1.87 16.32
C LEU A 129 6.90 0.62 16.25
N VAL A 130 6.45 -0.40 15.53
CA VAL A 130 7.24 -1.60 15.25
C VAL A 130 7.36 -1.74 13.75
N ALA A 131 8.58 -1.87 13.26
CA ALA A 131 8.86 -2.09 11.84
C ALA A 131 9.57 -3.43 11.65
N VAL A 132 9.31 -4.10 10.53
CA VAL A 132 9.87 -5.41 10.20
C VAL A 132 10.51 -5.42 8.82
N GLY A 133 11.39 -6.39 8.60
CA GLY A 133 12.04 -6.61 7.31
C GLY A 133 13.21 -7.57 7.43
N SER A 134 14.33 -7.24 6.82
CA SER A 134 15.52 -8.08 6.77
C SER A 134 16.77 -7.35 7.28
N VAL A 135 17.73 -8.11 7.79
CA VAL A 135 19.09 -7.64 8.05
C VAL A 135 20.10 -8.63 7.48
N THR A 136 20.91 -8.16 6.53
CA THR A 136 21.81 -9.00 5.73
C THR A 136 23.26 -8.63 5.98
N SER A 137 24.09 -9.60 6.37
CA SER A 137 25.53 -9.39 6.58
C SER A 137 26.25 -9.08 5.25
N LYS A 138 26.99 -7.96 5.17
CA LYS A 138 27.70 -7.53 3.95
C LYS A 138 28.85 -8.45 3.52
N GLY A 139 29.26 -9.40 4.35
CA GLY A 139 30.34 -10.34 4.03
C GLY A 139 29.88 -11.76 3.71
N SER A 140 28.89 -12.27 4.46
CA SER A 140 28.43 -13.65 4.30
C SER A 140 27.14 -13.78 3.49
N GLY A 141 26.43 -12.68 3.22
CA GLY A 141 25.09 -12.73 2.63
C GLY A 141 24.00 -13.30 3.54
N ALA A 142 24.36 -13.70 4.78
CA ALA A 142 23.41 -14.28 5.72
C ALA A 142 22.35 -13.25 6.15
N SER A 143 21.08 -13.58 5.95
CA SER A 143 19.91 -12.75 6.26
C SER A 143 19.17 -13.29 7.47
N ALA A 144 18.72 -12.39 8.34
CA ALA A 144 17.82 -12.69 9.44
C ALA A 144 16.58 -11.80 9.36
N MET A 145 15.45 -12.28 9.87
CA MET A 145 14.29 -11.42 10.06
C MET A 145 14.66 -10.32 11.05
N LEU A 146 14.34 -9.08 10.69
CA LEU A 146 14.58 -7.90 11.50
C LEU A 146 13.25 -7.43 12.08
N VAL A 147 13.21 -7.20 13.40
CA VAL A 147 12.12 -6.47 14.05
C VAL A 147 12.72 -5.35 14.89
N MET A 148 12.27 -4.12 14.65
CA MET A 148 12.73 -2.93 15.36
C MET A 148 11.58 -2.21 16.01
N ARG A 149 11.81 -1.67 17.21
CA ARG A 149 10.83 -0.83 17.90
C ARG A 149 11.32 0.60 18.08
N PHE A 150 10.44 1.54 17.83
CA PHE A 150 10.66 2.96 18.01
C PHE A 150 9.66 3.53 19.01
N ARG A 151 10.11 4.53 19.75
CA ARG A 151 9.25 5.37 20.59
C ARG A 151 8.38 6.27 19.70
N PRO A 152 7.30 6.86 20.24
CA PRO A 152 6.47 7.80 19.50
C PRO A 152 7.25 9.00 18.92
N ASP A 153 8.39 9.37 19.51
CA ASP A 153 9.27 10.43 19.01
C ASP A 153 10.24 9.96 17.90
N GLY A 154 10.15 8.70 17.46
CA GLY A 154 11.01 8.10 16.42
C GLY A 154 12.36 7.62 16.92
N ARG A 155 12.74 7.89 18.17
CA ARG A 155 13.98 7.34 18.71
C ARG A 155 13.81 5.83 18.94
N VAL A 156 14.86 5.06 18.68
CA VAL A 156 14.87 3.60 18.93
C VAL A 156 14.51 3.32 20.39
N ASP A 157 13.59 2.37 20.61
CA ASP A 157 13.22 1.89 21.93
C ASP A 157 14.23 0.83 22.40
N ARG A 158 15.27 1.28 23.10
CA ARG A 158 16.37 0.41 23.54
C ARG A 158 15.97 -0.69 24.52
N ALA A 159 14.77 -0.64 25.09
CA ALA A 159 14.25 -1.69 25.97
C ALA A 159 13.63 -2.88 25.21
N PHE A 160 13.58 -2.84 23.87
CA PHE A 160 13.10 -3.94 23.04
C PHE A 160 14.26 -4.78 22.49
N GLY A 161 14.22 -6.10 22.68
CA GLY A 161 15.28 -6.99 22.21
C GLY A 161 16.66 -6.55 22.69
N THR A 162 17.64 -6.58 21.78
CA THR A 162 18.99 -6.07 22.04
C THR A 162 19.12 -4.67 21.43
N HIS A 163 19.10 -3.64 22.28
CA HIS A 163 19.23 -2.24 21.87
C HIS A 163 18.17 -1.76 20.86
N GLY A 164 16.95 -2.27 20.95
CA GLY A 164 15.82 -1.94 20.07
C GLY A 164 15.69 -2.83 18.84
N VAL A 165 16.52 -3.88 18.74
CA VAL A 165 16.59 -4.79 17.60
C VAL A 165 16.38 -6.22 18.05
N VAL A 166 15.52 -6.94 17.33
CA VAL A 166 15.38 -8.40 17.40
C VAL A 166 15.79 -8.97 16.04
N ARG A 167 16.62 -10.01 16.06
CA ARG A 167 17.03 -10.76 14.87
C ARG A 167 16.63 -12.22 15.04
N ILE A 168 15.75 -12.72 14.17
CA ILE A 168 15.31 -14.12 14.21
C ILE A 168 16.03 -14.88 13.09
N ARG A 169 16.66 -16.00 13.46
CA ARG A 169 17.41 -16.88 12.56
C ARG A 169 16.75 -18.26 12.51
N PHE A 170 16.96 -18.93 11.37
CA PHE A 170 16.40 -20.25 11.05
C PHE A 170 17.53 -21.22 10.70
N GLY A 171 18.52 -21.32 11.59
CA GLY A 171 19.73 -22.11 11.32
C GLY A 171 20.56 -21.48 10.20
N ASP A 172 20.78 -22.26 9.15
CA ASP A 172 21.45 -21.86 7.91
C ASP A 172 20.52 -21.17 6.91
N ARG A 173 19.20 -21.17 7.13
CA ARG A 173 18.25 -20.49 6.24
C ARG A 173 18.25 -18.97 6.43
N LEU A 174 18.05 -18.26 5.33
CA LEU A 174 17.89 -16.82 5.21
C LEU A 174 16.47 -16.41 5.61
N GLY A 175 16.33 -15.59 6.66
CA GLY A 175 15.02 -15.14 7.17
C GLY A 175 14.61 -13.76 6.65
N TYR A 176 13.35 -13.62 6.23
CA TYR A 176 12.75 -12.38 5.73
C TYR A 176 11.37 -12.17 6.37
N ALA A 177 11.16 -11.01 6.99
CA ALA A 177 9.85 -10.63 7.52
C ALA A 177 9.17 -9.68 6.54
N SER A 178 7.89 -9.92 6.27
CA SER A 178 7.13 -9.19 5.23
C SER A 178 6.01 -8.36 5.84
N GLY A 179 5.26 -8.90 6.83
CA GLY A 179 4.13 -8.21 7.45
C GLY A 179 4.17 -8.23 8.98
N VAL A 180 3.60 -7.22 9.62
CA VAL A 180 3.52 -7.08 11.09
C VAL A 180 2.20 -6.51 11.57
N VAL A 181 1.64 -7.12 12.61
CA VAL A 181 0.43 -6.60 13.28
C VAL A 181 0.66 -6.40 14.77
N ALA A 182 0.09 -5.31 15.30
CA ALA A 182 0.07 -5.04 16.73
C ALA A 182 -1.00 -5.89 17.42
N LEU A 183 -0.63 -6.53 18.52
CA LEU A 183 -1.51 -7.36 19.32
C LEU A 183 -1.76 -6.73 20.72
N PRO A 184 -2.78 -7.20 21.45
CA PRO A 184 -3.01 -6.80 22.83
C PRO A 184 -1.78 -7.00 23.73
N HIS A 185 -1.76 -6.31 24.87
CA HIS A 185 -0.68 -6.36 25.88
C HIS A 185 0.71 -5.95 25.36
N GLY A 186 0.77 -5.31 24.19
CA GLY A 186 2.02 -4.85 23.59
C GLY A 186 2.83 -5.96 22.91
N LYS A 187 2.20 -7.10 22.60
CA LYS A 187 2.75 -8.14 21.74
C LYS A 187 2.67 -7.71 20.27
N VAL A 188 3.43 -8.37 19.40
CA VAL A 188 3.32 -8.23 17.94
C VAL A 188 3.39 -9.60 17.29
N ALA A 189 2.66 -9.80 16.19
CA ALA A 189 2.84 -10.94 15.31
C ALA A 189 3.52 -10.49 14.01
N VAL A 190 4.37 -11.35 13.46
CA VAL A 190 5.17 -11.09 12.26
C VAL A 190 5.02 -12.29 11.33
N ALA A 191 4.77 -12.05 10.05
CA ALA A 191 4.77 -13.06 9.01
C ALA A 191 5.93 -12.85 8.05
N GLY A 192 6.34 -13.93 7.38
CA GLY A 192 7.40 -13.91 6.38
C GLY A 192 7.79 -15.31 5.98
N TYR A 193 9.06 -15.49 5.61
CA TYR A 193 9.56 -16.78 5.17
C TYR A 193 11.04 -17.00 5.52
N ALA A 194 11.43 -18.27 5.53
CA ALA A 194 12.81 -18.70 5.69
C ALA A 194 13.23 -19.50 4.46
N ARG A 195 14.20 -19.00 3.70
CA ARG A 195 14.68 -19.57 2.43
C ARG A 195 16.05 -20.19 2.59
N ASP A 196 16.33 -21.28 1.88
CA ASP A 196 17.69 -21.79 1.77
C ASP A 196 18.61 -20.87 0.95
N HIS A 197 19.87 -21.27 0.81
CA HIS A 197 20.87 -20.50 0.06
C HIS A 197 20.76 -20.68 -1.47
N SER A 198 20.21 -21.81 -1.96
CA SER A 198 19.98 -22.00 -3.40
C SER A 198 18.81 -21.14 -3.88
N GLY A 199 17.88 -20.80 -2.99
CA GLY A 199 16.65 -20.10 -3.30
C GLY A 199 15.55 -21.04 -3.79
N GLU A 200 15.82 -22.35 -3.86
CA GLU A 200 14.91 -23.37 -4.38
C GLU A 200 13.87 -23.78 -3.34
N THR A 201 14.19 -23.63 -2.03
CA THR A 201 13.24 -23.92 -0.97
C THR A 201 13.00 -22.75 -0.03
N SER A 202 11.74 -22.47 0.29
CA SER A 202 11.31 -21.56 1.34
C SER A 202 10.18 -22.13 2.17
N ALA A 203 10.19 -21.80 3.46
CA ALA A 203 9.18 -22.19 4.43
C ALA A 203 8.44 -20.94 4.89
N MET A 204 7.12 -21.01 4.98
CA MET A 204 6.30 -19.96 5.57
C MET A 204 6.58 -19.86 7.07
N VAL A 205 6.59 -18.63 7.58
CA VAL A 205 6.84 -18.37 8.99
C VAL A 205 5.84 -17.36 9.54
N VAL A 206 5.24 -17.68 10.68
CA VAL A 206 4.55 -16.73 11.54
C VAL A 206 5.13 -16.81 12.94
N LEU A 207 5.47 -15.68 13.54
CA LEU A 207 5.99 -15.63 14.91
C LEU A 207 5.30 -14.55 15.74
N ARG A 208 5.31 -14.74 17.06
CA ARG A 208 4.81 -13.76 18.02
C ARG A 208 5.93 -13.33 18.95
N LEU A 209 6.10 -12.02 19.09
CA LEU A 209 7.02 -11.42 20.05
C LEU A 209 6.24 -10.81 21.22
N THR A 210 6.80 -11.00 22.41
CA THR A 210 6.36 -10.35 23.64
C THR A 210 6.62 -8.84 23.61
N ARG A 211 6.11 -8.13 24.61
CA ARG A 211 6.39 -6.69 24.80
C ARG A 211 7.88 -6.39 24.98
N SER A 212 8.70 -7.33 25.44
CA SER A 212 10.15 -7.15 25.53
C SER A 212 10.89 -7.51 24.24
N GLY A 213 10.23 -8.13 23.25
CA GLY A 213 10.84 -8.55 21.99
C GLY A 213 11.43 -9.96 22.01
N SER A 214 11.23 -10.72 23.08
CA SER A 214 11.48 -12.16 23.13
C SER A 214 10.36 -12.91 22.39
N LEU A 215 10.68 -14.05 21.78
CA LEU A 215 9.67 -14.99 21.27
C LEU A 215 8.68 -15.35 22.39
N ASP A 216 7.40 -15.35 22.06
CA ASP A 216 6.33 -15.60 23.02
C ASP A 216 6.00 -17.10 23.11
N PRO A 217 6.44 -17.81 24.17
CA PRO A 217 6.29 -19.28 24.23
C PRO A 217 4.84 -19.75 24.25
N THR A 218 3.87 -18.86 24.51
CA THR A 218 2.44 -19.21 24.44
C THR A 218 1.88 -19.17 23.02
N PHE A 219 2.71 -18.93 22.00
CA PHE A 219 2.33 -18.98 20.59
C PHE A 219 2.95 -20.21 19.93
N HIS A 220 2.15 -21.16 19.47
CA HIS A 220 2.60 -22.41 18.84
C HIS A 220 3.73 -23.11 19.65
N GLY A 221 3.60 -23.10 20.98
CA GLY A 221 4.55 -23.65 21.97
C GLY A 221 5.98 -23.06 22.02
N THR A 222 6.43 -22.37 20.97
CA THR A 222 7.83 -21.94 20.80
C THR A 222 7.99 -20.46 20.45
N GLY A 223 6.88 -19.75 20.27
CA GLY A 223 6.82 -18.38 19.75
C GLY A 223 6.84 -18.27 18.25
N ARG A 224 6.90 -19.39 17.52
CA ARG A 224 6.85 -19.41 16.06
C ARG A 224 6.22 -20.68 15.51
N LEU A 225 5.53 -20.50 14.41
CA LEU A 225 5.10 -21.53 13.48
C LEU A 225 6.02 -21.45 12.25
N VAL A 226 6.54 -22.61 11.83
CA VAL A 226 7.22 -22.79 10.54
C VAL A 226 6.43 -23.86 9.80
N LEU A 227 5.88 -23.49 8.64
CA LEU A 227 4.97 -24.33 7.88
C LEU A 227 5.53 -24.53 6.46
N ASN A 228 5.42 -25.74 5.96
CA ASN A 228 5.58 -26.06 4.54
C ASN A 228 4.32 -26.80 4.10
N THR A 229 3.71 -26.42 2.98
CA THR A 229 2.61 -27.21 2.43
C THR A 229 3.17 -28.44 1.70
N PRO A 230 2.50 -29.60 1.79
CA PRO A 230 2.98 -30.82 1.14
C PRO A 230 3.11 -30.63 -0.38
N GLY A 231 4.28 -30.97 -0.92
CA GLY A 231 4.54 -30.93 -2.37
C GLY A 231 5.05 -29.58 -2.89
N GLN A 232 4.95 -28.51 -2.10
CA GLN A 232 5.46 -27.20 -2.47
C GLN A 232 6.87 -26.98 -1.93
N THR A 233 7.67 -26.25 -2.69
CA THR A 233 9.07 -25.99 -2.34
C THR A 233 9.36 -24.52 -2.10
N ALA A 234 8.71 -23.58 -2.79
CA ALA A 234 9.07 -22.16 -2.75
C ALA A 234 7.95 -21.27 -2.17
N GLU A 235 7.60 -21.48 -0.90
CA GLU A 235 6.49 -20.77 -0.27
C GLU A 235 6.92 -19.50 0.47
N SER A 236 6.09 -18.47 0.42
CA SER A 236 6.32 -17.24 1.16
C SER A 236 5.03 -16.64 1.70
N LEU A 237 5.08 -16.05 2.90
CA LEU A 237 4.05 -15.14 3.38
C LEU A 237 4.50 -13.70 3.14
N LEU A 238 3.62 -12.91 2.52
CA LEU A 238 3.90 -11.53 2.12
C LEU A 238 3.15 -10.52 2.99
N ALA A 239 1.97 -10.86 3.51
CA ALA A 239 1.23 -9.97 4.39
C ALA A 239 0.56 -10.70 5.57
N LEU A 240 0.17 -9.92 6.57
CA LEU A 240 -0.43 -10.40 7.81
C LEU A 240 -1.52 -9.41 8.27
N ALA A 241 -2.71 -9.93 8.51
CA ALA A 241 -3.83 -9.22 9.09
C ALA A 241 -4.27 -9.84 10.41
N LYS A 242 -4.88 -9.03 11.25
CA LYS A 242 -5.51 -9.46 12.51
C LYS A 242 -7.03 -9.38 12.36
N ALA A 243 -7.71 -10.50 12.59
CA ALA A 243 -9.16 -10.57 12.65
C ALA A 243 -9.72 -9.89 13.92
N PRO A 244 -11.00 -9.46 13.94
CA PRO A 244 -11.61 -8.82 15.11
C PRO A 244 -11.56 -9.65 16.40
N ASP A 245 -11.69 -10.97 16.29
CA ASP A 245 -11.67 -11.92 17.41
C ASP A 245 -10.27 -12.26 17.93
N GLY A 246 -9.21 -11.77 17.27
CA GLY A 246 -7.83 -12.02 17.64
C GLY A 246 -7.13 -13.13 16.85
N ARG A 247 -7.82 -13.82 15.94
CA ARG A 247 -7.17 -14.69 14.94
C ARG A 247 -6.25 -13.89 14.03
N LEU A 248 -5.33 -14.60 13.39
CA LEU A 248 -4.40 -14.04 12.42
C LEU A 248 -4.68 -14.66 11.05
N VAL A 249 -4.59 -13.83 10.01
CA VAL A 249 -4.70 -14.27 8.62
C VAL A 249 -3.46 -13.79 7.90
N ALA A 250 -2.70 -14.70 7.31
CA ALA A 250 -1.55 -14.38 6.48
C ALA A 250 -1.81 -14.82 5.05
N VAL A 251 -1.24 -14.10 4.09
CA VAL A 251 -1.32 -14.47 2.68
C VAL A 251 0.08 -14.50 2.07
N GLY A 252 0.25 -15.33 1.05
CA GLY A 252 1.37 -15.21 0.14
C GLY A 252 1.28 -16.26 -0.97
N ASN A 253 2.43 -16.74 -1.43
CA ASN A 253 2.53 -17.45 -2.70
C ASN A 253 3.31 -18.76 -2.56
N GLY A 254 2.92 -19.73 -3.37
CA GLY A 254 3.58 -21.02 -3.59
C GLY A 254 3.22 -21.52 -4.99
N ASP A 255 2.61 -22.71 -5.10
CA ASP A 255 2.03 -23.20 -6.37
C ASP A 255 0.73 -22.47 -6.77
N GLY A 256 0.27 -21.53 -5.94
CA GLY A 256 -0.86 -20.63 -6.14
C GLY A 256 -0.91 -19.62 -5.00
N VAL A 257 -2.06 -18.99 -4.78
CA VAL A 257 -2.26 -18.09 -3.62
C VAL A 257 -2.56 -18.90 -2.37
N VAL A 258 -1.74 -18.73 -1.33
CA VAL A 258 -1.91 -19.37 -0.02
C VAL A 258 -2.55 -18.39 0.95
N VAL A 259 -3.67 -18.78 1.57
CA VAL A 259 -4.26 -18.08 2.72
C VAL A 259 -4.15 -18.97 3.96
N LEU A 260 -3.41 -18.51 4.96
CA LEU A 260 -3.21 -19.19 6.24
C LEU A 260 -4.02 -18.47 7.32
N ARG A 261 -4.96 -19.17 7.96
CA ARG A 261 -5.65 -18.69 9.16
C ARG A 261 -5.14 -19.42 10.40
N LEU A 262 -4.75 -18.63 11.41
CA LEU A 262 -4.28 -19.10 12.70
C LEU A 262 -5.22 -18.65 13.81
N THR A 263 -5.38 -19.52 14.80
CA THR A 263 -5.89 -19.15 16.11
C THR A 263 -5.06 -18.03 16.75
N SER A 264 -5.61 -17.38 17.78
CA SER A 264 -4.88 -16.33 18.51
C SER A 264 -3.61 -16.87 19.18
N ASP A 265 -3.53 -18.17 19.48
CA ASP A 265 -2.35 -18.84 20.03
C ASP A 265 -1.43 -19.46 18.99
N GLY A 266 -1.68 -19.23 17.70
CA GLY A 266 -0.75 -19.55 16.61
C GLY A 266 -0.86 -20.96 16.05
N GLU A 267 -1.81 -21.75 16.52
CA GLU A 267 -2.18 -23.01 15.88
C GLU A 267 -2.97 -22.72 14.58
N PRO A 268 -2.73 -23.45 13.48
CA PRO A 268 -3.61 -23.41 12.31
C PRO A 268 -5.08 -23.63 12.70
N ASP A 269 -5.98 -22.84 12.13
CA ASP A 269 -7.41 -22.86 12.48
C ASP A 269 -8.10 -24.08 11.81
N PRO A 270 -8.51 -25.12 12.55
CA PRO A 270 -9.11 -26.32 11.97
C PRO A 270 -10.49 -26.05 11.34
N GLY A 271 -11.13 -24.91 11.63
CA GLY A 271 -12.38 -24.49 11.01
C GLY A 271 -12.21 -23.73 9.69
N PHE A 272 -10.99 -23.66 9.15
CA PHE A 272 -10.68 -22.95 7.90
C PHE A 272 -10.06 -23.90 6.87
N ALA A 273 -10.75 -24.06 5.74
CA ALA A 273 -10.30 -24.87 4.60
C ALA A 273 -9.69 -26.21 5.06
N THR A 274 -8.47 -26.52 4.62
CA THR A 274 -7.76 -27.73 5.04
C THR A 274 -6.76 -27.38 6.14
N ASP A 275 -7.11 -27.69 7.39
CA ASP A 275 -6.26 -27.49 8.57
C ASP A 275 -5.66 -26.08 8.69
N GLY A 276 -6.46 -25.04 8.42
CA GLY A 276 -6.03 -23.65 8.52
C GLY A 276 -5.44 -23.07 7.24
N VAL A 277 -5.33 -23.86 6.17
CA VAL A 277 -4.73 -23.44 4.90
C VAL A 277 -5.75 -23.56 3.76
N ALA A 278 -5.95 -22.46 3.05
CA ALA A 278 -6.62 -22.44 1.75
C ALA A 278 -5.60 -22.20 0.65
N LEU A 279 -5.71 -22.97 -0.43
CA LEU A 279 -5.00 -22.74 -1.69
C LEU A 279 -6.04 -22.25 -2.70
N LEU A 280 -5.87 -21.03 -3.19
CA LEU A 280 -6.77 -20.42 -4.15
C LEU A 280 -6.16 -20.53 -5.54
N ASP A 281 -6.98 -21.01 -6.47
CA ASP A 281 -6.77 -20.92 -7.91
C ASP A 281 -7.52 -19.68 -8.40
N LEU A 282 -6.78 -18.68 -8.87
CA LEU A 282 -7.31 -17.37 -9.26
C LEU A 282 -6.92 -16.99 -10.69
N GLY A 283 -6.59 -17.99 -11.52
CA GLY A 283 -6.13 -17.80 -12.88
C GLY A 283 -4.69 -18.25 -13.07
N GLU A 284 -4.04 -17.74 -14.12
CA GLU A 284 -2.67 -18.14 -14.47
C GLU A 284 -1.64 -17.20 -13.82
N GLU A 285 -0.56 -17.74 -13.27
CA GLU A 285 0.52 -16.97 -12.62
C GLU A 285 0.00 -15.99 -11.54
N GLU A 286 -0.98 -16.42 -10.76
CA GLU A 286 -1.58 -15.66 -9.70
C GLU A 286 -0.60 -15.40 -8.55
N MET A 287 -0.62 -14.18 -8.03
CA MET A 287 0.21 -13.77 -6.90
C MET A 287 -0.57 -12.85 -5.98
N ALA A 288 -0.62 -13.20 -4.71
CA ALA A 288 -1.09 -12.32 -3.65
C ALA A 288 0.03 -11.35 -3.22
N THR A 289 -0.38 -10.18 -2.77
CA THR A 289 0.51 -9.12 -2.28
C THR A 289 0.10 -8.64 -0.89
N ASP A 290 -1.20 -8.56 -0.61
CA ASP A 290 -1.72 -8.08 0.66
C ASP A 290 -3.08 -8.69 1.04
N VAL A 291 -3.45 -8.58 2.31
CA VAL A 291 -4.66 -9.17 2.88
C VAL A 291 -5.31 -8.26 3.92
N THR A 292 -6.65 -8.22 3.93
CA THR A 292 -7.42 -7.63 5.02
C THR A 292 -8.59 -8.51 5.43
N VAL A 293 -9.01 -8.42 6.69
CA VAL A 293 -10.15 -9.19 7.23
C VAL A 293 -11.31 -8.25 7.48
N LEU A 294 -12.49 -8.54 6.94
CA LEU A 294 -13.71 -7.76 7.09
C LEU A 294 -14.41 -8.06 8.43
N PRO A 295 -15.36 -7.22 8.88
CA PRO A 295 -16.07 -7.42 10.15
C PRO A 295 -16.90 -8.72 10.23
N ASP A 296 -17.29 -9.28 9.09
CA ASP A 296 -18.02 -10.54 8.97
C ASP A 296 -17.10 -11.77 8.89
N ASP A 297 -15.80 -11.59 9.17
CA ASP A 297 -14.74 -12.60 9.12
C ASP A 297 -14.38 -13.08 7.70
N SER A 298 -14.97 -12.49 6.65
CA SER A 298 -14.49 -12.70 5.29
C SER A 298 -13.11 -12.07 5.10
N ILE A 299 -12.31 -12.68 4.23
CA ILE A 299 -10.92 -12.31 3.99
C ILE A 299 -10.85 -11.76 2.57
N VAL A 300 -10.22 -10.61 2.40
CA VAL A 300 -10.02 -9.96 1.11
C VAL A 300 -8.53 -10.01 0.78
N VAL A 301 -8.20 -10.51 -0.40
CA VAL A 301 -6.83 -10.69 -0.89
C VAL A 301 -6.61 -9.80 -2.10
N ALA A 302 -5.55 -9.00 -2.09
CA ALA A 302 -5.11 -8.23 -3.25
C ALA A 302 -3.90 -8.89 -3.91
N GLY A 303 -3.77 -8.69 -5.22
CA GLY A 303 -2.71 -9.29 -5.99
C GLY A 303 -2.78 -8.96 -7.47
N HIS A 304 -2.29 -9.90 -8.27
CA HIS A 304 -2.46 -9.93 -9.72
C HIS A 304 -2.48 -11.36 -10.24
N HIS A 305 -2.92 -11.54 -11.47
CA HIS A 305 -2.74 -12.76 -12.26
C HIS A 305 -2.53 -12.37 -13.74
N ASN A 306 -2.29 -13.35 -14.60
CA ASN A 306 -2.29 -13.19 -16.05
C ASN A 306 -3.68 -13.41 -16.63
N ASP A 307 -4.15 -12.47 -17.46
CA ASP A 307 -5.30 -12.72 -18.32
C ASP A 307 -4.92 -13.62 -19.52
N VAL A 308 -5.92 -14.02 -20.30
CA VAL A 308 -5.74 -14.87 -21.50
C VAL A 308 -4.82 -14.28 -22.58
N SER A 309 -4.51 -12.98 -22.51
CA SER A 309 -3.57 -12.29 -23.39
C SER A 309 -2.14 -12.23 -22.83
N GLY A 310 -1.90 -12.83 -21.67
CA GLY A 310 -0.66 -12.74 -20.91
C GLY A 310 -0.44 -11.36 -20.30
N LYS A 311 -1.51 -10.62 -19.99
CA LYS A 311 -1.47 -9.31 -19.32
C LYS A 311 -1.58 -9.47 -17.82
N TRP A 312 -0.72 -8.76 -17.09
CA TRP A 312 -0.83 -8.69 -15.63
C TRP A 312 -2.06 -7.84 -15.29
N VAL A 313 -3.03 -8.45 -14.64
CA VAL A 313 -4.27 -7.79 -14.22
C VAL A 313 -4.30 -7.78 -12.70
N GLY A 314 -4.43 -6.59 -12.12
CA GLY A 314 -4.59 -6.42 -10.70
C GLY A 314 -5.91 -7.08 -10.28
N MET A 315 -5.86 -7.88 -9.22
CA MET A 315 -6.95 -8.73 -8.81
C MET A 315 -7.27 -8.54 -7.34
N LEU A 316 -8.56 -8.52 -7.03
CA LEU A 316 -9.09 -8.51 -5.68
C LEU A 316 -9.99 -9.72 -5.50
N ALA A 317 -9.62 -10.65 -4.64
CA ALA A 317 -10.43 -11.85 -4.32
C ALA A 317 -11.05 -11.73 -2.93
N ARG A 318 -12.19 -12.40 -2.71
CA ARG A 318 -12.79 -12.56 -1.38
C ARG A 318 -12.94 -14.04 -1.03
N VAL A 319 -12.55 -14.38 0.18
CA VAL A 319 -12.60 -15.73 0.76
C VAL A 319 -13.56 -15.70 1.94
N THR A 320 -14.42 -16.72 2.02
CA THR A 320 -15.40 -16.87 3.09
C THR A 320 -14.72 -17.16 4.43
N PRO A 321 -15.42 -16.99 5.56
CA PRO A 321 -14.95 -17.46 6.86
C PRO A 321 -14.68 -18.97 6.93
N ALA A 322 -15.15 -19.77 5.97
CA ALA A 322 -14.84 -21.19 5.88
C ALA A 322 -13.55 -21.48 5.08
N GLY A 323 -12.98 -20.49 4.39
CA GLY A 323 -11.78 -20.65 3.56
C GLY A 323 -12.03 -21.02 2.10
N GLU A 324 -13.28 -20.89 1.65
CA GLU A 324 -13.68 -21.09 0.25
C GLU A 324 -13.68 -19.75 -0.49
N LEU A 325 -13.40 -19.75 -1.78
CA LEU A 325 -13.57 -18.57 -2.63
C LEU A 325 -15.05 -18.14 -2.62
N ASP A 326 -15.32 -16.85 -2.36
CA ASP A 326 -16.68 -16.35 -2.20
C ASP A 326 -17.30 -15.96 -3.54
N THR A 327 -18.00 -16.89 -4.18
CA THR A 327 -18.68 -16.68 -5.46
C THR A 327 -19.80 -15.61 -5.43
N GLY A 328 -20.15 -15.07 -4.27
CA GLY A 328 -21.03 -13.89 -4.17
C GLY A 328 -20.31 -12.55 -4.38
N PHE A 329 -18.98 -12.55 -4.40
CA PHE A 329 -18.17 -11.35 -4.57
C PHE A 329 -18.04 -10.96 -6.05
N ALA A 330 -18.03 -9.66 -6.32
CA ALA A 330 -17.76 -9.05 -7.62
C ALA A 330 -18.62 -9.57 -8.80
N GLY A 331 -19.77 -10.20 -8.52
CA GLY A 331 -20.73 -10.62 -9.55
C GLY A 331 -20.67 -12.10 -9.96
N GLY A 332 -19.88 -12.95 -9.30
CA GLY A 332 -20.05 -14.41 -9.45
C GLY A 332 -18.80 -15.26 -9.30
N ASP A 333 -17.64 -14.72 -9.67
CA ASP A 333 -16.40 -15.52 -9.82
C ASP A 333 -15.53 -15.50 -8.56
N GLY A 334 -15.92 -14.70 -7.56
CA GLY A 334 -15.22 -14.58 -6.27
C GLY A 334 -13.98 -13.69 -6.29
N TYR A 335 -13.64 -13.14 -7.45
CA TYR A 335 -12.64 -12.10 -7.61
C TYR A 335 -13.08 -11.03 -8.60
N LEU A 336 -12.43 -9.87 -8.50
CA LEU A 336 -12.58 -8.71 -9.36
C LEU A 336 -11.25 -8.41 -10.03
N ASP A 337 -11.27 -8.37 -11.36
CA ASP A 337 -10.20 -7.82 -12.18
C ASP A 337 -10.31 -6.31 -12.26
N ILE A 338 -9.21 -5.60 -12.04
CA ILE A 338 -9.18 -4.14 -12.16
C ILE A 338 -9.03 -3.74 -13.63
N PRO A 339 -10.07 -3.13 -14.25
CA PRO A 339 -10.08 -2.93 -15.69
C PRO A 339 -9.33 -1.65 -16.07
N VAL A 340 -7.99 -1.69 -16.12
CA VAL A 340 -7.19 -0.63 -16.73
C VAL A 340 -6.83 -1.01 -18.17
N PRO A 341 -7.39 -0.34 -19.19
CA PRO A 341 -7.14 -0.70 -20.59
C PRO A 341 -5.66 -0.56 -20.97
N ARG A 342 -5.16 -1.55 -21.71
CA ARG A 342 -3.80 -1.55 -22.32
C ARG A 342 -2.65 -1.34 -21.33
N SER A 343 -2.83 -1.62 -20.05
CA SER A 343 -1.79 -1.44 -19.03
C SER A 343 -1.70 -2.65 -18.13
N ASP A 344 -0.49 -3.17 -17.93
CA ASP A 344 -0.23 -4.15 -16.87
C ASP A 344 -0.51 -3.50 -15.51
N THR A 345 -1.14 -4.22 -14.61
CA THR A 345 -1.56 -3.69 -13.31
C THR A 345 -1.26 -4.68 -12.21
N THR A 346 -0.82 -4.15 -11.07
CA THR A 346 -0.57 -4.95 -9.86
C THR A 346 -1.13 -4.17 -8.67
N LEU A 347 -1.96 -4.83 -7.87
CA LEU A 347 -2.38 -4.32 -6.57
C LEU A 347 -1.33 -4.72 -5.54
N LEU A 348 -0.94 -3.78 -4.68
CA LEU A 348 0.16 -3.93 -3.72
C LEU A 348 -0.29 -3.81 -2.26
N ASP A 349 -1.44 -3.19 -2.00
CA ASP A 349 -2.08 -3.11 -0.67
C ASP A 349 -3.60 -3.01 -0.80
N VAL A 350 -4.31 -3.56 0.17
CA VAL A 350 -5.76 -3.43 0.35
C VAL A 350 -6.09 -3.07 1.79
N THR A 351 -6.76 -1.94 1.96
CA THR A 351 -7.22 -1.48 3.27
C THR A 351 -8.72 -1.23 3.26
N LYS A 352 -9.38 -1.60 4.36
CA LYS A 352 -10.76 -1.20 4.63
C LYS A 352 -10.84 0.22 5.17
N GLY A 353 -11.83 0.97 4.73
CA GLY A 353 -12.25 2.24 5.32
C GLY A 353 -13.28 2.05 6.43
N ALA A 354 -13.59 3.12 7.17
CA ALA A 354 -14.51 3.06 8.31
C ALA A 354 -15.97 2.81 7.92
N SER A 355 -16.37 3.15 6.69
CA SER A 355 -17.72 2.93 6.15
C SER A 355 -17.86 1.63 5.36
N GLY A 356 -16.87 0.73 5.42
CA GLY A 356 -16.91 -0.57 4.77
C GLY A 356 -16.40 -0.61 3.33
N GLN A 357 -16.05 0.54 2.73
CA GLN A 357 -15.36 0.58 1.45
C GLN A 357 -13.99 -0.08 1.54
N LEU A 358 -13.53 -0.66 0.44
CA LEU A 358 -12.18 -1.12 0.24
C LEU A 358 -11.43 -0.08 -0.59
N VAL A 359 -10.18 0.18 -0.21
CA VAL A 359 -9.26 1.02 -0.95
C VAL A 359 -8.03 0.19 -1.25
N LEU A 360 -7.65 0.18 -2.52
CA LEU A 360 -6.50 -0.56 -3.00
C LEU A 360 -5.53 0.38 -3.65
N VAL A 361 -4.24 0.09 -3.51
CA VAL A 361 -3.18 0.86 -4.17
C VAL A 361 -2.20 -0.05 -4.86
N GLY A 362 -1.55 0.46 -5.88
CA GLY A 362 -0.57 -0.30 -6.62
C GLY A 362 0.06 0.47 -7.77
N GLU A 363 0.28 -0.25 -8.85
CA GLU A 363 0.89 0.27 -10.07
C GLU A 363 0.11 -0.09 -11.33
N SER A 364 0.24 0.78 -12.33
CA SER A 364 -0.27 0.62 -13.68
C SER A 364 0.84 0.99 -14.67
N VAL A 365 1.15 0.09 -15.60
CA VAL A 365 2.22 0.25 -16.58
C VAL A 365 1.64 0.08 -17.98
N PRO A 366 1.48 1.16 -18.77
CA PRO A 366 0.99 1.07 -20.13
C PRO A 366 1.87 0.16 -21.00
N ARG A 367 1.26 -0.78 -21.73
CA ARG A 367 1.95 -1.66 -22.67
C ARG A 367 2.45 -0.87 -23.88
N GLY A 368 3.73 -1.01 -24.20
CA GLY A 368 4.36 -0.37 -25.35
C GLY A 368 5.76 0.20 -25.05
N PRO A 369 6.49 0.68 -26.07
CA PRO A 369 7.91 1.01 -25.99
C PRO A 369 8.26 2.21 -25.08
N GLN A 370 7.27 2.93 -24.54
CA GLN A 370 7.47 4.08 -23.64
C GLN A 370 6.60 4.02 -22.37
N GLY A 371 6.15 2.83 -21.95
CA GLY A 371 5.36 2.66 -20.72
C GLY A 371 6.00 3.34 -19.52
N THR A 372 5.26 4.24 -18.88
CA THR A 372 5.69 4.92 -17.64
C THR A 372 4.91 4.35 -16.48
N TRP A 373 5.57 4.02 -15.38
CA TRP A 373 4.93 3.41 -14.23
C TRP A 373 4.10 4.47 -13.53
N GLN A 374 2.81 4.22 -13.40
CA GLN A 374 1.85 5.12 -12.78
C GLN A 374 1.32 4.50 -11.51
N SER A 375 0.97 5.35 -10.55
CA SER A 375 0.31 4.93 -9.33
C SER A 375 -1.16 4.65 -9.60
N LEU A 376 -1.62 3.52 -9.09
CA LEU A 376 -3.01 3.08 -9.16
C LEU A 376 -3.65 3.23 -7.78
N VAL A 377 -4.87 3.78 -7.74
CA VAL A 377 -5.75 3.76 -6.57
C VAL A 377 -7.12 3.28 -7.03
N VAL A 378 -7.68 2.31 -6.32
CA VAL A 378 -9.00 1.75 -6.61
C VAL A 378 -9.86 1.87 -5.37
N ARG A 379 -11.16 2.15 -5.55
CA ARG A 379 -12.16 2.12 -4.50
C ARG A 379 -13.34 1.24 -4.90
N THR A 380 -13.69 0.31 -4.03
CA THR A 380 -14.86 -0.56 -4.16
C THR A 380 -15.66 -0.56 -2.87
N ASP A 381 -16.88 -1.07 -2.91
CA ASP A 381 -17.57 -1.49 -1.68
C ASP A 381 -17.02 -2.83 -1.15
N ALA A 382 -17.55 -3.30 -0.01
CA ALA A 382 -17.18 -4.59 0.59
C ALA A 382 -17.60 -5.82 -0.24
N ALA A 383 -18.55 -5.66 -1.17
CA ALA A 383 -19.00 -6.70 -2.10
C ALA A 383 -18.19 -6.74 -3.40
N GLY A 384 -17.23 -5.82 -3.56
CA GLY A 384 -16.38 -5.74 -4.74
C GLY A 384 -16.99 -4.91 -5.87
N ALA A 385 -18.11 -4.23 -5.66
CA ALA A 385 -18.64 -3.33 -6.66
C ALA A 385 -17.77 -2.06 -6.76
N PRO A 386 -17.29 -1.67 -7.96
CA PRO A 386 -16.53 -0.43 -8.14
C PRO A 386 -17.33 0.81 -7.71
N ASP A 387 -16.67 1.76 -7.05
CA ASP A 387 -17.30 3.01 -6.66
C ASP A 387 -17.27 4.02 -7.82
N ALA A 388 -18.40 4.13 -8.54
CA ALA A 388 -18.56 5.06 -9.67
C ALA A 388 -18.33 6.54 -9.34
N SER A 389 -18.30 6.93 -8.07
CA SER A 389 -17.99 8.30 -7.64
C SER A 389 -16.49 8.57 -7.42
N PHE A 390 -15.63 7.57 -7.60
CA PHE A 390 -14.19 7.67 -7.41
C PHE A 390 -13.43 7.56 -8.74
N GLY A 391 -12.68 8.60 -9.10
CA GLY A 391 -11.91 8.59 -10.34
C GLY A 391 -12.77 8.28 -11.57
N ALA A 392 -12.25 7.43 -12.46
CA ALA A 392 -13.00 6.84 -13.55
C ALA A 392 -13.54 5.47 -13.10
N ASP A 393 -14.82 5.42 -12.74
CA ASP A 393 -15.56 4.20 -12.37
C ASP A 393 -14.87 3.34 -11.29
N GLY A 394 -14.42 3.97 -10.21
CA GLY A 394 -13.74 3.31 -9.09
C GLY A 394 -12.23 3.32 -9.21
N VAL A 395 -11.66 3.82 -10.31
CA VAL A 395 -10.22 3.76 -10.60
C VAL A 395 -9.62 5.14 -10.80
N ALA A 396 -8.54 5.45 -10.07
CA ALA A 396 -7.70 6.62 -10.28
C ALA A 396 -6.27 6.20 -10.65
N VAL A 397 -5.81 6.64 -11.81
CA VAL A 397 -4.42 6.48 -12.26
C VAL A 397 -3.73 7.83 -12.22
N THR A 398 -2.61 7.93 -11.51
CA THR A 398 -1.89 9.19 -11.33
C THR A 398 -0.38 9.01 -11.42
N THR A 399 0.32 10.05 -11.85
CA THR A 399 1.78 10.06 -11.88
C THR A 399 2.30 10.98 -10.78
N LEU A 400 2.92 10.41 -9.75
CA LEU A 400 3.46 11.17 -8.62
C LEU A 400 4.84 11.77 -8.90
N GLY A 401 5.49 11.38 -9.99
CA GLY A 401 6.87 11.74 -10.36
C GLY A 401 7.01 12.26 -11.80
N ALA A 402 8.25 12.48 -12.24
CA ALA A 402 8.50 12.94 -13.62
C ALA A 402 8.41 11.81 -14.66
N ARG A 403 8.56 10.55 -14.25
CA ARG A 403 8.43 9.39 -15.14
C ARG A 403 7.87 8.12 -14.49
N PHE A 404 8.17 7.84 -13.23
CA PHE A 404 7.79 6.58 -12.61
C PHE A 404 7.26 6.83 -11.20
N SER A 405 6.17 6.17 -10.84
CA SER A 405 5.64 6.14 -9.48
C SER A 405 4.81 4.89 -9.25
N ALA A 406 4.89 4.35 -8.04
CA ALA A 406 4.02 3.29 -7.55
C ALA A 406 3.65 3.58 -6.09
N LEU A 407 2.49 3.10 -5.67
CA LEU A 407 2.04 3.13 -4.29
C LEU A 407 2.13 1.71 -3.73
N ARG A 408 2.67 1.58 -2.52
CA ARG A 408 2.99 0.31 -1.85
C ARG A 408 2.06 0.01 -0.68
N GLU A 409 1.65 1.03 0.07
CA GLU A 409 0.75 0.86 1.22
C GLU A 409 -0.15 2.09 1.37
N ALA A 410 -1.42 1.87 1.71
CA ALA A 410 -2.40 2.92 1.94
C ALA A 410 -3.15 2.75 3.26
N ARG A 411 -3.61 3.87 3.82
CA ARG A 411 -4.52 3.89 4.96
C ARG A 411 -5.59 4.94 4.74
N VAL A 412 -6.82 4.59 5.09
CA VAL A 412 -7.96 5.52 5.08
C VAL A 412 -7.98 6.29 6.40
N ALA A 413 -7.88 7.61 6.32
CA ALA A 413 -8.00 8.48 7.47
C ALA A 413 -9.47 8.57 7.93
N ARG A 414 -9.68 9.03 9.17
CA ARG A 414 -11.04 9.15 9.75
C ARG A 414 -11.98 10.07 8.99
N ASP A 415 -11.42 11.01 8.23
CA ASP A 415 -12.17 11.97 7.40
C ASP A 415 -12.39 11.43 5.97
N GLY A 416 -12.17 10.14 5.73
CA GLY A 416 -12.34 9.49 4.43
C GLY A 416 -11.15 9.61 3.49
N ARG A 417 -10.23 10.56 3.72
CA ARG A 417 -9.07 10.77 2.85
C ARG A 417 -8.16 9.56 2.81
N ILE A 418 -7.64 9.25 1.62
CA ILE A 418 -6.72 8.14 1.41
C ILE A 418 -5.30 8.66 1.48
N LEU A 419 -4.47 8.07 2.34
CA LEU A 419 -3.04 8.37 2.46
C LEU A 419 -2.27 7.16 1.95
N ALA A 420 -1.47 7.32 0.91
CA ALA A 420 -0.74 6.23 0.29
C ALA A 420 0.75 6.56 0.19
N ALA A 421 1.61 5.62 0.53
CA ALA A 421 3.06 5.74 0.43
C ALA A 421 3.62 4.86 -0.68
N GLY A 422 4.73 5.31 -1.26
CA GLY A 422 5.50 4.54 -2.22
C GLY A 422 6.70 5.34 -2.69
N PHE A 423 6.93 5.38 -4.00
CA PHE A 423 8.02 6.14 -4.60
C PHE A 423 7.57 6.95 -5.81
N ALA A 424 8.33 8.00 -6.09
CA ALA A 424 8.22 8.83 -7.28
C ALA A 424 9.62 9.15 -7.80
N GLY A 425 9.84 9.05 -9.11
CA GLY A 425 11.17 9.21 -9.68
C GLY A 425 11.25 9.45 -11.18
N ASN A 426 12.50 9.48 -11.64
CA ASN A 426 12.92 9.46 -13.04
C ASN A 426 14.01 8.38 -13.25
N ARG A 427 14.65 8.34 -14.42
CA ARG A 427 15.66 7.30 -14.74
C ARG A 427 16.88 7.30 -13.80
N HIS A 428 17.14 8.40 -13.10
CA HIS A 428 18.37 8.60 -12.31
C HIS A 428 18.10 8.77 -10.81
N HIS A 429 16.90 9.20 -10.43
CA HIS A 429 16.56 9.54 -9.04
C HIS A 429 15.17 9.01 -8.66
N THR A 430 15.09 8.34 -7.51
CA THR A 430 13.83 7.94 -6.87
C THR A 430 13.74 8.56 -5.48
N SER A 431 12.57 9.09 -5.14
CA SER A 431 12.26 9.70 -3.85
C SER A 431 11.07 8.98 -3.22
N GLY A 432 11.09 8.85 -1.90
CA GLY A 432 9.93 8.36 -1.16
C GLY A 432 8.80 9.39 -1.27
N ALA A 433 7.60 8.95 -1.60
CA ALA A 433 6.43 9.81 -1.79
C ALA A 433 5.26 9.35 -0.93
N VAL A 434 4.61 10.29 -0.25
CA VAL A 434 3.31 10.09 0.41
C VAL A 434 2.30 10.97 -0.30
N ALA A 435 1.34 10.35 -0.97
CA ALA A 435 0.23 11.02 -1.64
C ALA A 435 -1.00 11.05 -0.73
N ARG A 436 -1.79 12.11 -0.83
CA ARG A 436 -3.12 12.17 -0.25
C ARG A 436 -4.14 12.36 -1.34
N PHE A 437 -5.17 11.53 -1.35
CA PHE A 437 -6.29 11.63 -2.28
C PHE A 437 -7.55 12.10 -1.54
N VAL A 438 -8.40 12.80 -2.26
CA VAL A 438 -9.79 13.04 -1.86
C VAL A 438 -10.49 11.69 -1.90
N GLY A 439 -11.07 11.32 -0.76
CA GLY A 439 -11.70 10.02 -0.59
C GLY A 439 -13.20 10.08 -0.66
#